data_AF-A0A968XK27-F1
#
_entry.id   AF-A0A968XK27-F1
#
_cell.length_a   1.000
_cell.length_b   1.000
_cell.length_c   1.000
_cell.angle_alpha   90.00
_cell.angle_beta   90.00
_cell.angle_gamma   90.00
#
_symmetry.space_group_name_H-M   'P 1'
#
loop_
_entity.id
_entity.type
_entity.pdbx_description
1 polymer ?
#
loop_
_entity_poly.entity_id
_entity_poly.type
_entity_poly.pdbx_seq_one_letter_code
_entity_poly.pdbx_strand_id
1 'polypeptide(L)'
;MDENINPVHIVNVLSREPQTIQTLILRNLPPDLSRRIAQYLDLKFEPETEPKEPINNEIAELVRRDFLSNFVALEDIYEPNEIDRLSVSNLSKFIHHLGLREVAIACRGIASKETLAAFLNGFAADDTREIVRYLTEMEKIKPFWVVQADELVRNNWETEGNPERVFEKIGLKLLAIAFVERDKICRKYTMQKFSTKQSHLWEKVLRTTKKEFVSDEEIKIQMSKRGKIVEKLAARFIQTERL
;
A
#
# COMPACT_ATOMS: atom_id res chain seq x y z
N MET A 1 18.45 6.78 4.04
CA MET A 1 17.54 5.63 4.02
C MET A 1 16.16 6.19 3.77
N ASP A 2 15.39 5.62 2.84
CA ASP A 2 14.05 6.13 2.52
C ASP A 2 13.13 5.98 3.74
N GLU A 3 12.58 7.10 4.22
CA GLU A 3 11.66 7.17 5.36
C GLU A 3 10.36 6.40 5.13
N ASN A 4 10.07 6.03 3.88
CA ASN A 4 8.89 5.31 3.48
C ASN A 4 9.03 3.78 3.57
N ILE A 5 10.18 3.26 3.99
CA ILE A 5 10.33 1.81 4.23
C ILE A 5 9.61 1.45 5.54
N ASN A 6 8.71 0.48 5.48
CA ASN A 6 8.07 -0.04 6.67
C ASN A 6 9.12 -0.69 7.59
N PRO A 7 9.23 -0.29 8.87
CA PRO A 7 10.26 -0.79 9.78
C PRO A 7 10.33 -2.31 9.89
N VAL A 8 9.20 -3.01 9.68
CA VAL A 8 9.15 -4.48 9.72
C VAL A 8 10.05 -5.12 8.65
N HIS A 9 10.20 -4.52 7.47
CA HIS A 9 11.13 -5.04 6.46
C HIS A 9 12.59 -4.90 6.90
N ILE A 10 12.91 -3.80 7.59
CA ILE A 10 14.24 -3.55 8.13
C ILE A 10 14.58 -4.60 9.18
N VAL A 11 13.64 -4.87 10.09
CA VAL A 11 13.73 -5.92 11.11
C VAL A 11 13.92 -7.29 10.47
N ASN A 12 13.15 -7.63 9.43
CA ASN A 12 13.22 -8.93 8.76
C ASN A 12 14.58 -9.21 8.10
N VAL A 13 15.25 -8.18 7.58
CA VAL A 13 16.60 -8.31 7.03
C VAL A 13 17.62 -8.40 8.17
N LEU A 14 17.55 -7.48 9.13
CA LEU A 14 18.48 -7.42 10.27
C LEU A 14 18.44 -8.67 11.16
N SER A 15 17.29 -9.31 11.35
CA SER A 15 17.15 -10.47 12.24
C SER A 15 17.94 -11.68 11.77
N ARG A 16 18.40 -11.71 10.51
CA ARG A 16 19.23 -12.76 9.93
C ARG A 16 20.72 -12.48 10.05
N GLU A 17 21.08 -11.25 10.43
CA GLU A 17 22.45 -10.82 10.56
C GLU A 17 23.02 -11.15 11.95
N PRO A 18 24.34 -11.35 12.09
CA PRO A 18 24.99 -11.45 13.39
C PRO A 18 24.77 -10.20 14.25
N GLN A 19 24.71 -10.36 15.58
CA GLN A 19 24.46 -9.25 16.52
C GLN A 19 25.43 -8.06 16.36
N THR A 20 26.69 -8.33 16.00
CA THR A 20 27.70 -7.30 15.70
C THR A 20 27.29 -6.44 14.50
N ILE A 21 26.77 -7.07 13.44
CA ILE A 21 26.28 -6.38 12.23
C ILE A 21 24.98 -5.62 12.55
N GLN A 22 24.07 -6.22 13.32
CA GLN A 22 22.86 -5.55 13.78
C GLN A 22 23.18 -4.27 14.54
N THR A 23 24.10 -4.33 15.49
CA THR A 23 24.54 -3.18 16.30
C THR A 23 25.21 -2.12 15.44
N LEU A 24 26.06 -2.52 14.50
CA LEU A 24 26.72 -1.63 13.55
C LEU A 24 25.71 -0.88 12.68
N ILE A 25 24.71 -1.57 12.14
CA ILE A 25 23.66 -0.95 11.32
C ILE A 25 22.80 -0.01 12.17
N LEU A 26 22.35 -0.45 13.36
CA LEU A 26 21.51 0.36 14.26
C LEU A 26 22.18 1.67 14.67
N ARG A 27 23.50 1.68 14.89
CA ARG A 27 24.27 2.91 15.18
C ARG A 27 24.28 3.93 14.04
N ASN A 28 24.05 3.47 12.81
CA ASN A 28 24.07 4.31 11.60
C ASN A 28 22.67 4.69 11.10
N LEU A 29 21.60 4.31 11.81
CA LEU A 29 20.23 4.70 11.51
C LEU A 29 19.81 5.95 12.32
N PRO A 30 18.81 6.72 11.85
CA PRO A 30 18.21 7.78 12.64
C PRO A 30 17.81 7.28 14.05
N PRO A 31 18.06 8.04 15.13
CA PRO A 31 17.89 7.55 16.51
C PRO A 31 16.49 7.00 16.82
N ASP A 32 15.44 7.61 16.27
CA ASP A 32 14.06 7.14 16.45
C ASP A 32 13.80 5.81 15.75
N LEU A 33 14.27 5.67 14.51
CA LEU A 33 14.14 4.44 13.72
C LEU A 33 14.97 3.31 14.36
N SER A 34 16.19 3.62 14.79
CA SER A 34 17.10 2.69 15.47
C SER A 34 16.47 2.12 16.74
N ARG A 35 15.95 2.98 17.63
CA ARG A 35 15.23 2.56 18.84
C ARG A 35 14.04 1.66 18.52
N ARG A 36 13.24 2.04 17.52
CA ARG A 36 12.06 1.26 17.11
C ARG A 36 12.44 -0.13 16.59
N ILE A 37 13.50 -0.23 15.76
CA ILE A 37 13.98 -1.52 15.24
C ILE A 37 14.57 -2.38 16.36
N ALA A 38 15.36 -1.78 17.27
CA ALA A 38 15.93 -2.50 18.41
C ALA A 38 14.85 -3.13 19.30
N GLN A 39 13.74 -2.41 19.54
CA GLN A 39 12.58 -2.95 20.26
C GLN A 39 11.97 -4.16 19.55
N TYR A 40 11.85 -4.14 18.22
CA TYR A 40 11.33 -5.28 17.46
C TYR A 40 12.28 -6.49 17.47
N LEU A 41 13.59 -6.28 17.63
CA LEU A 41 14.60 -7.33 17.71
C LEU A 41 14.87 -7.82 19.15
N ASP A 42 14.17 -7.28 20.15
CA ASP A 42 14.42 -7.53 21.57
C ASP A 42 15.89 -7.27 22.00
N LEU A 43 16.50 -6.25 21.41
CA LEU A 43 17.86 -5.84 21.71
C LEU A 43 17.88 -4.73 22.77
N LYS A 44 18.71 -4.91 23.81
CA LYS A 44 19.08 -3.84 24.73
C LYS A 44 20.06 -2.89 24.03
N PHE A 45 19.53 -2.04 23.14
CA PHE A 45 20.30 -1.05 22.40
C PHE A 45 20.03 0.34 22.95
N GLU A 46 21.07 0.96 23.51
CA GLU A 46 21.07 2.39 23.82
C GLU A 46 21.80 3.11 22.69
N PRO A 47 21.16 4.06 21.99
CA PRO A 47 21.85 4.84 20.96
C PRO A 47 22.95 5.66 21.64
N GLU A 48 24.19 5.22 21.46
CA GLU A 48 25.35 5.92 22.01
C GLU A 48 25.51 7.26 21.28
N THR A 49 25.57 8.36 22.05
CA THR A 49 25.81 9.71 21.52
C THR A 49 27.25 9.92 21.03
N GLU A 50 28.16 9.01 21.36
CA GLU A 50 29.57 9.06 20.98
C GLU A 50 30.08 7.68 20.54
N PRO A 51 30.84 7.59 19.43
CA PRO A 51 31.38 6.32 18.96
C PRO A 51 32.48 5.82 19.91
N LYS A 52 32.21 4.76 20.68
CA LYS A 52 33.15 4.21 21.68
C LYS A 52 34.36 3.46 21.10
N GLU A 53 34.32 3.05 19.83
CA GLU A 53 35.46 2.42 19.16
C GLU A 53 35.55 2.86 17.69
N PRO A 54 36.77 3.07 17.16
CA PRO A 54 36.97 3.31 15.74
C PRO A 54 36.72 1.99 14.99
N ILE A 55 35.45 1.75 14.63
CA ILE A 55 35.14 0.77 13.61
C ILE A 55 35.79 1.27 12.33
N ASN A 56 36.51 0.39 11.61
CA ASN A 56 37.07 0.75 10.32
C ASN A 56 35.93 1.27 9.42
N ASN A 57 35.96 2.56 9.10
CA ASN A 57 34.92 3.24 8.34
C ASN A 57 34.66 2.54 6.99
N GLU A 58 35.68 1.92 6.38
CA GLU A 58 35.51 1.16 5.14
C GLU A 58 34.64 -0.09 5.34
N ILE A 59 34.84 -0.82 6.44
CA ILE A 59 34.02 -2.00 6.77
C ILE A 59 32.59 -1.57 7.08
N ALA A 60 32.42 -0.48 7.84
CA ALA A 60 31.11 0.08 8.15
C ALA A 60 30.34 0.48 6.87
N GLU A 61 31.02 1.15 5.94
CA GLU A 61 30.43 1.53 4.65
C GLU A 61 30.10 0.32 3.77
N LEU A 62 30.95 -0.71 3.74
CA LEU A 62 30.67 -1.95 3.02
C LEU A 62 29.43 -2.66 3.56
N VAL A 63 29.35 -2.83 4.88
CA VAL A 63 28.18 -3.43 5.56
C VAL A 63 26.92 -2.61 5.30
N ARG A 64 27.02 -1.27 5.40
CA ARG A 64 25.90 -0.36 5.14
C ARG A 64 25.41 -0.48 3.69
N ARG A 65 26.33 -0.51 2.73
CA ARG A 65 26.00 -0.66 1.30
C ARG A 65 25.31 -1.99 1.03
N ASP A 66 25.88 -3.09 1.55
CA ASP A 66 25.32 -4.42 1.37
C ASP A 66 23.92 -4.53 2.00
N PHE A 67 23.75 -4.01 3.21
CA PHE A 67 22.46 -3.93 3.87
C PHE A 67 21.43 -3.14 3.06
N LEU A 68 21.78 -1.94 2.61
CA LEU A 68 20.87 -1.08 1.84
C LEU A 68 20.49 -1.66 0.48
N SER A 69 21.32 -2.54 -0.11
CA SER A 69 21.00 -3.24 -1.38
C SER A 69 19.73 -4.10 -1.30
N ASN A 70 19.26 -4.44 -0.10
CA ASN A 70 18.01 -5.16 0.10
C ASN A 70 16.77 -4.30 -0.24
N PHE A 71 16.89 -2.98 -0.17
CA PHE A 71 15.80 -2.03 -0.34
C PHE A 71 15.89 -1.33 -1.70
N VAL A 72 14.78 -0.74 -2.13
CA VAL A 72 14.73 0.11 -3.32
C VAL A 72 14.55 1.54 -2.85
N ALA A 73 15.31 2.48 -3.38
CA ALA A 73 15.13 3.89 -3.13
C ALA A 73 14.20 4.49 -4.18
N LEU A 74 13.55 5.62 -3.87
CA LEU A 74 12.68 6.30 -4.85
C LEU A 74 13.48 6.74 -6.08
N GLU A 75 14.76 7.09 -5.89
CA GLU A 75 15.69 7.50 -6.94
C GLU A 75 16.03 6.37 -7.92
N ASP A 76 15.82 5.11 -7.53
CA ASP A 76 16.01 3.94 -8.39
C ASP A 76 14.82 3.71 -9.34
N ILE A 77 13.71 4.43 -9.16
CA ILE A 77 12.53 4.34 -10.01
C ILE A 77 12.69 5.28 -11.21
N TYR A 78 12.59 4.72 -12.42
CA TYR A 78 12.46 5.50 -13.63
C TYR A 78 11.05 6.13 -13.70
N GLU A 79 11.00 7.47 -13.76
CA GLU A 79 9.76 8.26 -13.83
C GLU A 79 8.74 7.95 -12.70
N PRO A 80 9.06 8.28 -11.44
CA PRO A 80 8.16 8.02 -10.32
C PRO A 80 6.87 8.83 -10.44
N ASN A 81 5.74 8.17 -10.20
CA ASN A 81 4.41 8.79 -10.22
C ASN A 81 3.93 9.14 -8.81
N GLU A 82 2.73 9.70 -8.71
CA GLU A 82 2.16 10.14 -7.43
C GLU A 82 1.95 8.99 -6.42
N ILE A 83 1.68 7.76 -6.89
CA ILE A 83 1.53 6.61 -6.00
C ILE A 83 2.86 6.26 -5.34
N ASP A 84 3.97 6.34 -6.07
CA ASP A 84 5.30 6.09 -5.52
C ASP A 84 5.69 7.12 -4.46
N ARG A 85 5.12 8.33 -4.51
CA ARG A 85 5.42 9.39 -3.54
C ARG A 85 4.59 9.31 -2.26
N LEU A 86 3.60 8.42 -2.19
CA LEU A 86 2.80 8.24 -0.98
C LEU A 86 3.66 7.64 0.14
N SER A 87 3.60 8.26 1.32
CA SER A 87 4.17 7.67 2.54
C SER A 87 3.45 6.39 2.94
N VAL A 88 4.01 5.62 3.88
CA VAL A 88 3.35 4.41 4.41
C VAL A 88 1.93 4.71 4.90
N SER A 89 1.76 5.77 5.67
CA SER A 89 0.43 6.17 6.19
C SER A 89 -0.50 6.60 5.06
N ASN A 90 -0.03 7.44 4.15
CA ASN A 90 -0.86 7.94 3.04
C ASN A 90 -1.23 6.84 2.05
N LEU A 91 -0.36 5.86 1.83
CA LEU A 91 -0.67 4.70 0.99
C LEU A 91 -1.76 3.83 1.64
N SER A 92 -1.71 3.63 2.96
CA SER A 92 -2.75 2.92 3.70
C SER A 92 -4.10 3.63 3.61
N LYS A 93 -4.13 4.96 3.84
CA LYS A 93 -5.33 5.78 3.65
C LYS A 93 -5.84 5.74 2.21
N PHE A 94 -4.94 5.79 1.24
CA PHE A 94 -5.30 5.74 -0.17
C PHE A 94 -5.91 4.39 -0.57
N ILE A 95 -5.39 3.28 -0.05
CA ILE A 95 -5.99 1.95 -0.23
C ILE A 95 -7.41 1.92 0.33
N HIS A 96 -7.61 2.41 1.55
CA HIS A 96 -8.93 2.50 2.17
C HIS A 96 -9.89 3.36 1.33
N HIS A 97 -9.42 4.53 0.89
CA HIS A 97 -10.14 5.44 0.00
C HIS A 97 -10.58 4.76 -1.31
N LEU A 98 -9.69 3.99 -1.94
CA LEU A 98 -10.04 3.21 -3.14
C LEU A 98 -11.15 2.19 -2.85
N GLY A 99 -11.07 1.49 -1.71
CA GLY A 99 -12.08 0.54 -1.26
C GLY A 99 -13.46 1.18 -1.06
N LEU A 100 -13.52 2.27 -0.27
CA LEU A 100 -14.76 3.02 -0.01
C LEU A 100 -15.39 3.53 -1.31
N ARG A 101 -14.57 4.11 -2.18
CA ARG A 101 -15.04 4.66 -3.45
C ARG A 101 -15.63 3.57 -4.33
N GLU A 102 -15.02 2.39 -4.37
CA GLU A 102 -15.53 1.26 -5.15
C GLU A 102 -16.87 0.74 -4.61
N VAL A 103 -17.00 0.67 -3.29
CA VAL A 103 -18.27 0.31 -2.64
C VAL A 103 -19.35 1.34 -2.96
N ALA A 104 -19.01 2.64 -2.99
CA ALA A 104 -19.92 3.68 -3.43
C ALA A 104 -20.35 3.50 -4.90
N ILE A 105 -19.46 3.03 -5.79
CA ILE A 105 -19.82 2.70 -7.17
C ILE A 105 -20.83 1.54 -7.18
N ALA A 106 -20.58 0.46 -6.43
CA ALA A 106 -21.49 -0.68 -6.34
C ALA A 106 -22.88 -0.27 -5.82
N CYS A 107 -22.92 0.63 -4.82
CA CYS A 107 -24.16 1.16 -4.25
C CYS A 107 -25.06 1.85 -5.28
N ARG A 108 -24.50 2.38 -6.39
CA ARG A 108 -25.32 2.95 -7.49
C ARG A 108 -26.23 1.93 -8.17
N GLY A 109 -25.90 0.63 -8.08
CA GLY A 109 -26.73 -0.45 -8.59
C GLY A 109 -27.93 -0.77 -7.71
N ILE A 110 -27.98 -0.25 -6.48
CA ILE A 110 -29.07 -0.51 -5.54
C ILE A 110 -30.25 0.42 -5.84
N ALA A 111 -31.33 -0.14 -6.37
CA ALA A 111 -32.50 0.64 -6.79
C ALA A 111 -33.35 1.18 -5.61
N SER A 112 -33.41 0.45 -4.50
CA SER A 112 -34.20 0.84 -3.32
C SER A 112 -33.37 1.68 -2.35
N LYS A 113 -33.93 2.83 -1.94
CA LYS A 113 -33.32 3.70 -0.94
C LYS A 113 -33.26 3.01 0.43
N GLU A 114 -34.24 2.18 0.74
CA GLU A 114 -34.33 1.39 1.96
C GLU A 114 -33.21 0.34 2.02
N THR A 115 -33.00 -0.39 0.92
CA THR A 115 -31.90 -1.35 0.81
C THR A 115 -30.55 -0.66 0.91
N LEU A 116 -30.39 0.50 0.27
CA LEU A 116 -29.15 1.28 0.37
C LEU A 116 -28.91 1.75 1.80
N ALA A 117 -29.92 2.29 2.48
CA ALA A 117 -29.81 2.73 3.87
C ALA A 117 -29.48 1.56 4.81
N ALA A 118 -30.13 0.40 4.62
CA ALA A 118 -29.85 -0.81 5.40
C ALA A 118 -28.41 -1.30 5.20
N PHE A 119 -27.91 -1.26 3.96
CA PHE A 119 -26.51 -1.58 3.66
C PHE A 119 -25.57 -0.59 4.35
N LEU A 120 -25.82 0.71 4.22
CA LEU A 120 -25.00 1.77 4.81
C LEU A 120 -24.97 1.76 6.35
N ASN A 121 -26.01 1.23 7.00
CA ASN A 121 -26.05 1.04 8.45
C ASN A 121 -25.08 -0.04 8.96
N GLY A 122 -24.55 -0.88 8.06
CA GLY A 122 -23.55 -1.91 8.40
C GLY A 122 -22.12 -1.38 8.57
N PHE A 123 -21.88 -0.10 8.32
CA PHE A 123 -20.54 0.51 8.34
C PHE A 123 -20.36 1.49 9.50
N ALA A 124 -19.10 1.83 9.78
CA ALA A 124 -18.77 2.92 10.69
C ALA A 124 -19.29 4.26 10.14
N ALA A 125 -19.65 5.19 11.04
CA ALA A 125 -20.28 6.44 10.67
C ALA A 125 -19.43 7.30 9.70
N ASP A 126 -18.10 7.30 9.88
CA ASP A 126 -17.19 8.04 9.01
C ASP A 126 -17.09 7.40 7.62
N ASP A 127 -17.04 6.07 7.53
CA ASP A 127 -17.06 5.35 6.25
C ASP A 127 -18.39 5.56 5.50
N THR A 128 -19.52 5.53 6.21
CA THR A 128 -20.83 5.84 5.63
C THR A 128 -20.87 7.27 5.08
N ARG A 129 -20.32 8.24 5.80
CA ARG A 129 -20.26 9.63 5.35
C ARG A 129 -19.41 9.77 4.08
N GLU A 130 -18.26 9.10 4.03
CA GLU A 130 -17.39 9.04 2.85
C GLU A 130 -18.10 8.39 1.66
N ILE A 131 -18.76 7.24 1.84
CA ILE A 131 -19.51 6.56 0.78
C ILE A 131 -20.62 7.46 0.22
N VAL A 132 -21.38 8.13 1.10
CA VAL A 132 -22.42 9.07 0.69
C VAL A 132 -21.82 10.26 -0.08
N ARG A 133 -20.69 10.81 0.38
CA ARG A 133 -19.98 11.86 -0.35
C ARG A 133 -19.62 11.41 -1.78
N TYR A 134 -19.03 10.23 -1.95
CA TYR A 134 -18.75 9.69 -3.29
C TYR A 134 -20.00 9.49 -4.13
N LEU A 135 -21.08 8.98 -3.53
CA LEU A 135 -22.37 8.85 -4.21
C LEU A 135 -22.91 10.21 -4.69
N THR A 136 -22.64 11.31 -3.99
CA THR A 136 -23.02 12.65 -4.48
C THR A 136 -22.10 13.16 -5.60
N GLU A 137 -20.78 12.93 -5.49
CA GLU A 137 -19.79 13.45 -6.44
C GLU A 137 -19.79 12.71 -7.79
N MET A 138 -20.16 11.43 -7.80
CA MET A 138 -20.07 10.59 -8.99
C MET A 138 -21.36 10.58 -9.80
N GLU A 139 -21.77 11.73 -10.35
CA GLU A 139 -23.06 11.88 -11.05
C GLU A 139 -23.24 11.01 -12.30
N LYS A 140 -22.14 10.68 -13.00
CA LYS A 140 -22.18 9.94 -14.27
C LYS A 140 -21.17 8.78 -14.26
N ILE A 141 -21.65 7.60 -13.89
CA ILE A 141 -20.91 6.33 -14.04
C ILE A 141 -21.63 5.46 -15.06
N LYS A 142 -20.88 4.89 -16.01
CA LYS A 142 -21.45 3.94 -16.98
C LYS A 142 -21.93 2.68 -16.27
N PRO A 143 -23.09 2.10 -16.62
CA PRO A 143 -23.63 0.90 -15.99
C PRO A 143 -22.65 -0.27 -15.90
N PHE A 144 -21.83 -0.44 -16.94
CA PHE A 144 -20.75 -1.43 -16.96
C PHE A 144 -19.84 -1.37 -15.71
N TRP A 145 -19.42 -0.18 -15.29
CA TRP A 145 -18.56 -0.02 -14.11
C TRP A 145 -19.29 -0.28 -12.80
N VAL A 146 -20.60 -0.07 -12.75
CA VAL A 146 -21.43 -0.39 -11.58
C VAL A 146 -21.53 -1.90 -11.41
N VAL A 147 -21.75 -2.65 -12.48
CA VAL A 147 -21.79 -4.13 -12.45
C VAL A 147 -20.44 -4.69 -11.99
N GLN A 148 -19.34 -4.19 -12.55
CA GLN A 148 -17.99 -4.62 -12.17
C GLN A 148 -17.67 -4.31 -10.69
N ALA A 149 -18.13 -3.17 -10.18
CA ALA A 149 -17.97 -2.81 -8.77
C ALA A 149 -18.79 -3.72 -7.86
N ASP A 150 -20.04 -3.97 -8.21
CA ASP A 150 -20.96 -4.84 -7.47
C ASP A 150 -20.42 -6.27 -7.38
N GLU A 151 -19.98 -6.85 -8.50
CA GLU A 151 -19.32 -8.17 -8.51
C GLU A 151 -18.08 -8.21 -7.61
N LEU A 152 -17.23 -7.17 -7.70
CA LEU A 152 -16.03 -7.08 -6.89
C LEU A 152 -16.36 -6.98 -5.39
N VAL A 153 -17.34 -6.16 -5.01
CA VAL A 153 -17.78 -6.00 -3.61
C VAL A 153 -18.36 -7.31 -3.09
N ARG A 154 -19.31 -7.92 -3.81
CA ARG A 154 -19.97 -9.17 -3.41
C ARG A 154 -18.97 -10.29 -3.15
N ASN A 155 -18.05 -10.52 -4.09
CA ASN A 155 -17.03 -11.56 -3.99
C ASN A 155 -16.11 -11.39 -2.76
N ASN A 156 -15.79 -10.16 -2.38
CA ASN A 156 -14.98 -9.91 -1.18
C ASN A 156 -15.83 -9.97 0.10
N TRP A 157 -17.09 -9.54 0.05
CA TRP A 157 -18.01 -9.56 1.19
C TRP A 157 -18.28 -10.98 1.69
N GLU A 158 -18.52 -11.92 0.77
CA GLU A 158 -18.75 -13.33 1.08
C GLU A 158 -17.57 -14.02 1.77
N THR A 159 -16.35 -13.51 1.59
CA THR A 159 -15.13 -14.14 2.11
C THR A 159 -14.61 -13.55 3.41
N GLU A 160 -14.84 -12.26 3.68
CA GLU A 160 -14.27 -11.57 4.84
C GLU A 160 -15.29 -11.30 5.96
N GLY A 161 -16.55 -11.05 5.64
CA GLY A 161 -17.60 -10.68 6.61
C GLY A 161 -17.40 -9.35 7.37
N ASN A 162 -16.18 -8.82 7.43
CA ASN A 162 -15.83 -7.54 8.06
C ASN A 162 -15.67 -6.43 6.98
N PRO A 163 -16.45 -5.33 7.04
CA PRO A 163 -16.39 -4.24 6.07
C PRO A 163 -15.00 -3.62 5.85
N GLU A 164 -14.24 -3.39 6.93
CA GLU A 164 -12.93 -2.73 6.86
C GLU A 164 -11.93 -3.58 6.06
N ARG A 165 -11.95 -4.90 6.27
CA ARG A 165 -11.13 -5.83 5.49
C ARG A 165 -11.57 -5.93 4.03
N VAL A 166 -12.86 -5.78 3.77
CA VAL A 166 -13.38 -5.73 2.40
C VAL A 166 -12.83 -4.49 1.69
N PHE A 167 -12.87 -3.31 2.32
CA PHE A 167 -12.32 -2.08 1.76
C PHE A 167 -10.84 -2.20 1.47
N GLU A 168 -10.06 -2.70 2.43
CA GLU A 168 -8.63 -2.90 2.27
C GLU A 168 -8.31 -3.84 1.09
N LYS A 169 -9.00 -4.99 1.01
CA LYS A 169 -8.79 -5.95 -0.08
C LYS A 169 -9.17 -5.39 -1.45
N ILE A 170 -10.29 -4.68 -1.54
CA ILE A 170 -10.73 -4.04 -2.77
C ILE A 170 -9.72 -2.96 -3.18
N GLY A 171 -9.31 -2.10 -2.25
CA GLY A 171 -8.31 -1.07 -2.48
C GLY A 171 -6.98 -1.65 -2.97
N LEU A 172 -6.51 -2.74 -2.36
CA LEU A 172 -5.31 -3.45 -2.81
C LEU A 172 -5.45 -4.04 -4.20
N LYS A 173 -6.61 -4.61 -4.55
CA LYS A 173 -6.90 -5.10 -5.92
C LYS A 173 -6.85 -3.97 -6.94
N LEU A 174 -7.46 -2.83 -6.63
CA LEU A 174 -7.45 -1.65 -7.50
C LEU A 174 -6.04 -1.08 -7.67
N LEU A 175 -5.29 -1.01 -6.58
CA LEU A 175 -3.88 -0.63 -6.62
C LEU A 175 -3.07 -1.61 -7.48
N ALA A 176 -3.31 -2.92 -7.36
CA ALA A 176 -2.58 -3.92 -8.14
C ALA A 176 -2.82 -3.80 -9.65
N ILE A 177 -4.03 -3.40 -10.05
CA ILE A 177 -4.34 -3.08 -11.45
C ILE A 177 -3.46 -1.94 -11.95
N ALA A 178 -3.25 -0.88 -11.16
CA ALA A 178 -2.36 0.23 -11.53
C ALA A 178 -0.87 -0.19 -11.63
N PHE A 179 -0.48 -1.29 -10.97
CA PHE A 179 0.90 -1.80 -10.97
C PHE A 179 1.13 -2.97 -11.92
N VAL A 180 0.09 -3.46 -12.61
CA VAL A 180 0.18 -4.69 -13.41
C VAL A 180 1.12 -4.56 -14.61
N GLU A 181 1.21 -3.35 -15.19
CA GLU A 181 2.10 -3.03 -16.32
C GLU A 181 3.41 -2.37 -15.87
N ARG A 182 3.51 -1.93 -14.61
CA ARG A 182 4.70 -1.26 -14.07
C ARG A 182 5.87 -2.23 -13.91
N ASP A 183 7.09 -1.72 -13.93
CA ASP A 183 8.29 -2.54 -13.77
C ASP A 183 8.39 -3.18 -12.38
N LYS A 184 9.35 -4.10 -12.24
CA LYS A 184 9.57 -4.87 -11.00
C LYS A 184 10.08 -3.99 -9.86
N ILE A 185 10.85 -2.95 -10.16
CA ILE A 185 11.46 -2.05 -9.17
C ILE A 185 10.36 -1.22 -8.50
N CYS A 186 9.45 -0.62 -9.28
CA CYS A 186 8.27 0.09 -8.76
C CYS A 186 7.41 -0.77 -7.83
N ARG A 187 7.17 -2.04 -8.22
CA ARG A 187 6.39 -2.98 -7.40
C ARG A 187 7.11 -3.30 -6.09
N LYS A 188 8.42 -3.54 -6.12
CA LYS A 188 9.23 -3.82 -4.93
C LYS A 188 9.26 -2.59 -4.00
N TYR A 189 9.42 -1.41 -4.56
CA TYR A 189 9.42 -0.14 -3.85
C TYR A 189 8.08 0.18 -3.18
N THR A 190 6.95 -0.11 -3.83
CA THR A 190 5.64 0.04 -3.18
C THR A 190 5.42 -1.03 -2.13
N MET A 191 5.86 -2.27 -2.40
CA MET A 191 5.69 -3.40 -1.47
C MET A 191 6.41 -3.21 -0.14
N GLN A 192 7.58 -2.56 -0.12
CA GLN A 192 8.33 -2.26 1.11
C GLN A 192 7.65 -1.22 2.00
N LYS A 193 6.53 -0.63 1.57
CA LYS A 193 5.69 0.27 2.40
C LYS A 193 4.63 -0.50 3.20
N PHE A 194 4.35 -1.75 2.80
CA PHE A 194 3.35 -2.59 3.45
C PHE A 194 3.89 -3.29 4.69
N SER A 195 2.97 -3.76 5.55
CA SER A 195 3.32 -4.77 6.54
C SER A 195 3.63 -6.11 5.86
N THR A 196 4.36 -7.02 6.51
CA THR A 196 4.65 -8.36 5.96
C THR A 196 3.38 -9.06 5.46
N LYS A 197 2.29 -9.03 6.23
CA LYS A 197 1.01 -9.66 5.85
C LYS A 197 0.43 -9.03 4.58
N GLN A 198 0.44 -7.70 4.50
CA GLN A 198 -0.03 -6.97 3.33
C GLN A 198 0.89 -7.19 2.11
N SER A 199 2.21 -7.31 2.28
CA SER A 199 3.14 -7.63 1.18
C SER A 199 2.81 -8.99 0.55
N HIS A 200 2.54 -10.02 1.36
CA HIS A 200 2.14 -11.34 0.84
C HIS A 200 0.79 -11.29 0.11
N LEU A 201 -0.17 -10.55 0.68
CA LEU A 201 -1.47 -10.34 0.04
C LEU A 201 -1.31 -9.58 -1.28
N TRP A 202 -0.49 -8.53 -1.30
CA TRP A 202 -0.16 -7.74 -2.48
C TRP A 202 0.44 -8.59 -3.59
N GLU A 203 1.45 -9.42 -3.29
CA GLU A 203 2.05 -10.31 -4.29
C GLU A 203 1.04 -11.32 -4.86
N LYS A 204 0.19 -11.89 -4.00
CA LYS A 204 -0.87 -12.80 -4.43
C LYS A 204 -1.85 -12.09 -5.36
N VAL A 205 -2.33 -10.93 -4.97
CA VAL A 205 -3.27 -10.11 -5.75
C VAL A 205 -2.64 -9.74 -7.09
N LEU A 206 -1.43 -9.18 -7.10
CA LEU A 206 -0.74 -8.75 -8.31
C LEU A 206 -0.50 -9.92 -9.28
N ARG A 207 -0.19 -11.12 -8.76
CA ARG A 207 -0.04 -12.33 -9.58
C ARG A 207 -1.37 -12.74 -10.22
N THR A 208 -2.46 -12.74 -9.47
CA THR A 208 -3.79 -13.06 -9.99
C THR A 208 -4.23 -12.04 -11.03
N THR A 209 -4.13 -10.74 -10.71
CA THR A 209 -4.44 -9.63 -11.60
C THR A 209 -3.62 -9.69 -12.89
N LYS A 210 -2.32 -10.04 -12.81
CA LYS A 210 -1.49 -10.21 -14.01
C LYS A 210 -1.94 -11.37 -14.89
N LYS A 211 -2.46 -12.47 -14.32
CA LYS A 211 -2.99 -13.59 -15.11
C LYS A 211 -4.25 -13.16 -15.86
N GLU A 212 -5.17 -12.48 -15.18
CA GLU A 212 -6.41 -11.94 -15.77
C GLU A 212 -6.10 -10.89 -16.86
N PHE A 213 -5.08 -10.05 -16.63
CA PHE A 213 -4.68 -9.01 -17.57
C PHE A 213 -4.15 -9.57 -18.90
N VAL A 214 -3.59 -10.78 -18.91
CA VAL A 214 -2.98 -11.40 -20.10
C VAL A 214 -3.95 -12.35 -20.81
N SER A 215 -5.07 -12.72 -20.18
CA SER A 215 -5.98 -13.73 -20.74
C SER A 215 -6.88 -13.21 -21.87
N ASP A 216 -7.20 -11.93 -21.90
CA ASP A 216 -8.17 -11.35 -22.85
C ASP A 216 -7.84 -9.86 -23.12
N GLU A 217 -7.84 -9.46 -24.40
CA GLU A 217 -7.46 -8.10 -24.81
C GLU A 217 -8.51 -7.05 -24.42
N GLU A 218 -9.80 -7.42 -24.36
CA GLU A 218 -10.85 -6.54 -23.87
C GLU A 218 -10.70 -6.30 -22.36
N ILE A 219 -10.47 -7.36 -21.59
CA ILE A 219 -10.20 -7.27 -20.15
C ILE A 219 -8.97 -6.39 -19.91
N LYS A 220 -7.90 -6.61 -20.68
CA LYS A 220 -6.68 -5.80 -20.62
C LYS A 220 -6.95 -4.31 -20.84
N ILE A 221 -7.70 -3.95 -21.89
CA ILE A 221 -8.07 -2.55 -22.16
C ILE A 221 -8.86 -1.95 -21.00
N GLN A 222 -9.80 -2.70 -20.43
CA GLN A 222 -10.61 -2.26 -19.29
C GLN A 222 -9.74 -2.06 -18.04
N MET A 223 -8.86 -3.00 -17.74
CA MET A 223 -7.93 -2.92 -16.61
C MET A 223 -6.95 -1.76 -16.75
N SER A 224 -6.34 -1.54 -17.92
CA SER A 224 -5.46 -0.38 -18.15
C SER A 224 -6.21 0.94 -17.99
N LYS A 225 -7.47 1.05 -18.45
CA LYS A 225 -8.31 2.23 -18.20
C LYS A 225 -8.51 2.45 -16.70
N ARG A 226 -8.77 1.37 -15.96
CA ARG A 226 -8.97 1.41 -14.51
C ARG A 226 -7.69 1.77 -13.75
N GLY A 227 -6.54 1.25 -14.16
CA GLY A 227 -5.22 1.63 -13.63
C GLY A 227 -4.95 3.13 -13.77
N LYS A 228 -5.19 3.70 -14.95
CA LYS A 228 -5.06 5.15 -15.19
C LYS A 228 -6.00 5.99 -14.32
N ILE A 229 -7.18 5.47 -13.97
CA ILE A 229 -8.10 6.15 -13.04
C ILE A 229 -7.51 6.15 -11.64
N VAL A 230 -6.96 5.02 -11.17
CA VAL A 230 -6.31 4.91 -9.85
C VAL A 230 -5.14 5.89 -9.73
N GLU A 231 -4.29 6.00 -10.75
CA GLU A 231 -3.18 6.98 -10.77
C GLU A 231 -3.68 8.43 -10.67
N LYS A 232 -4.74 8.77 -11.41
CA LYS A 232 -5.36 10.11 -11.32
C LYS A 232 -5.97 10.37 -9.94
N LEU A 233 -6.54 9.35 -9.31
CA LEU A 233 -7.08 9.46 -7.96
C LEU A 233 -5.95 9.69 -6.94
N ALA A 234 -4.81 9.03 -7.09
CA ALA A 234 -3.65 9.27 -6.23
C ALA A 234 -3.16 10.73 -6.30
N ALA A 235 -3.09 11.29 -7.51
CA ALA A 235 -2.72 12.70 -7.70
C ALA A 235 -3.68 13.67 -6.98
N ARG A 236 -4.99 13.39 -7.03
CA ARG A 236 -6.00 14.19 -6.32
C ARG A 236 -5.94 13.99 -4.81
N PHE A 237 -5.74 12.77 -4.36
CA PHE A 237 -5.63 12.42 -2.94
C PHE A 237 -4.51 13.23 -2.26
N ILE A 238 -3.36 13.36 -2.91
CA ILE A 238 -2.23 14.16 -2.41
C ILE A 238 -2.57 15.65 -2.33
N GLN A 239 -3.36 16.18 -3.26
CA GLN A 239 -3.78 17.59 -3.23
C GLN A 239 -4.69 17.89 -2.05
N THR A 240 -5.58 16.96 -1.70
CA THR A 240 -6.51 17.12 -0.57
C THR A 240 -5.83 17.04 0.78
N GLU A 241 -4.81 16.17 0.95
CA GLU A 241 -4.07 16.04 2.23
C GLU A 241 -3.09 17.20 2.50
N ARG A 242 -2.91 18.14 1.56
CA ARG A 242 -2.06 19.34 1.73
C ARG A 242 -2.82 20.59 2.18
N LEU A 243 -4.15 20.52 2.24
CA LEU A 243 -5.05 21.60 2.68
C LEU A 243 -5.52 21.36 4.12
#